data_AF-A0A2X3J764-F1
#
_entry.id   AF-A0A2X3J764-F1
#
_cell.length_a   1.000
_cell.length_b   1.000
_cell.length_c   1.000
_cell.angle_alpha   90.00
_cell.angle_beta   90.00
_cell.angle_gamma   90.00
#
_symmetry.space_group_name_H-M   'P 1'
#
loop_
_entity.id
_entity.type
_entity.pdbx_description
1 polymer ?
#
loop_
_entity_poly.entity_id
_entity_poly.type
_entity_poly.pdbx_seq_one_letter_code
_entity_poly.pdbx_strand_id
1 'polypeptide(L)'
;MNSATAARLILSCTAFAIIPSANAAVANGTFQVLITITKSCAVTAGTGSNINLGSVAASAVNTSQSNTFTVNCSKATPYFIGLAPSAANGGTTTGSGAMSSVLNAATNTDKVPYQLNQTSATGRFGVTPPPQRLWVTAWRA
;
A
#
# COMPACT_ATOMS: atom_id res chain seq x y z
N MET A 1 -18.58 38.92 -106.27
CA MET A 1 -20.02 38.62 -106.34
C MET A 1 -20.38 37.75 -105.13
N ASN A 2 -21.09 38.35 -104.17
CA ASN A 2 -22.11 37.75 -103.30
C ASN A 2 -21.59 36.79 -102.20
N SER A 3 -21.22 37.30 -101.02
CA SER A 3 -22.07 37.53 -99.81
C SER A 3 -22.84 36.30 -99.29
N ALA A 4 -22.40 35.76 -98.14
CA ALA A 4 -23.28 35.19 -97.12
C ALA A 4 -22.56 35.14 -95.76
N THR A 5 -22.97 36.02 -94.86
CA THR A 5 -22.67 36.02 -93.42
C THR A 5 -23.36 34.82 -92.76
N ALA A 6 -22.59 33.94 -92.10
CA ALA A 6 -23.12 32.90 -91.23
C ALA A 6 -22.91 33.32 -89.76
N ALA A 7 -24.01 33.67 -89.11
CA ALA A 7 -24.09 34.01 -87.70
C ALA A 7 -23.51 32.87 -86.83
N ARG A 8 -22.40 33.14 -86.14
CA ARG A 8 -21.84 32.20 -85.17
C ARG A 8 -22.57 32.38 -83.84
N LEU A 9 -23.48 31.45 -83.59
CA LEU A 9 -24.17 31.27 -82.32
C LEU A 9 -23.11 31.00 -81.23
N ILE A 10 -22.82 32.00 -80.38
CA ILE A 10 -22.02 31.79 -79.17
C ILE A 10 -22.92 31.04 -78.20
N LEU A 11 -22.79 29.71 -78.20
CA LEU A 11 -23.43 28.82 -77.24
C LEU A 11 -22.74 29.02 -75.89
N SER A 12 -23.24 29.97 -75.10
CA SER A 12 -22.87 30.18 -73.71
C SER A 12 -23.36 28.98 -72.88
N CYS A 13 -22.55 27.92 -72.82
CA CYS A 13 -22.70 26.85 -71.83
C CYS A 13 -22.37 27.41 -70.44
N THR A 14 -23.36 28.05 -69.82
CA THR A 14 -23.40 28.18 -68.36
C THR A 14 -23.61 26.78 -67.78
N ALA A 15 -22.53 26.00 -67.73
CA ALA A 15 -22.49 24.78 -66.95
C ALA A 15 -22.65 25.20 -65.49
N PHE A 16 -23.87 25.08 -64.97
CA PHE A 16 -24.15 25.17 -63.55
C PHE A 16 -23.40 23.99 -62.92
N ALA A 17 -22.20 24.25 -62.39
CA ALA A 17 -21.45 23.26 -61.65
C ALA A 17 -22.27 22.97 -60.38
N ILE A 18 -22.99 21.85 -60.39
CA ILE A 18 -23.62 21.31 -59.19
C ILE A 18 -22.45 20.85 -58.31
N ILE A 19 -21.98 21.72 -57.43
CA ILE A 19 -21.00 21.33 -56.41
C ILE A 19 -21.78 20.36 -55.50
N PRO A 20 -21.44 19.05 -55.45
CA PRO A 20 -22.07 18.18 -54.47
C PRO A 20 -21.71 18.73 -53.08
N SER A 21 -22.72 19.11 -52.31
CA SER A 21 -22.54 19.46 -50.91
C SER A 21 -21.97 18.23 -50.18
N ALA A 22 -20.73 18.33 -49.70
CA ALA A 22 -20.11 17.26 -48.93
C ALA A 22 -20.91 17.08 -47.63
N ASN A 23 -21.71 16.02 -47.56
CA ASN A 23 -22.42 15.64 -46.34
C ASN A 23 -21.40 15.03 -45.38
N ALA A 24 -20.99 15.78 -44.37
CA ALA A 24 -20.14 15.26 -43.31
C ALA A 24 -20.94 14.25 -42.47
N ALA A 25 -20.80 12.96 -42.76
CA ALA A 25 -21.34 11.90 -41.93
C ALA A 25 -20.51 11.81 -40.65
N VAL A 26 -21.14 12.09 -39.51
CA VAL A 26 -20.47 11.98 -38.20
C VAL A 26 -20.36 10.49 -37.85
N ALA A 27 -19.13 9.98 -37.84
CA ALA A 27 -18.85 8.63 -37.36
C ALA A 27 -18.89 8.64 -35.83
N ASN A 28 -19.94 8.05 -35.26
CA ASN A 28 -20.08 7.92 -33.81
C ASN A 28 -19.45 6.61 -33.35
N GLY A 29 -18.47 6.70 -32.45
CA GLY A 29 -17.90 5.56 -31.75
C GLY A 29 -18.07 5.72 -30.24
N THR A 30 -18.29 4.62 -29.54
CA THR A 30 -18.26 4.61 -28.07
C THR A 30 -16.88 4.14 -27.63
N PHE A 31 -16.23 4.91 -26.76
CA PHE A 31 -15.04 4.46 -26.04
C PHE A 31 -15.37 4.36 -24.56
N GLN A 32 -14.78 3.37 -23.90
CA GLN A 32 -14.91 3.21 -22.46
C GLN A 32 -13.66 3.76 -21.78
N VAL A 33 -13.85 4.48 -20.67
CA VAL A 33 -12.77 4.86 -19.75
C VAL A 33 -12.78 3.85 -18.61
N LEU A 34 -11.75 2.99 -18.55
CA LEU A 34 -11.63 1.95 -17.53
C LEU A 34 -10.52 2.33 -16.53
N ILE A 35 -10.76 2.03 -15.25
CA ILE A 35 -9.77 2.13 -14.18
C ILE A 35 -9.90 0.94 -13.22
N THR A 36 -8.76 0.40 -12.77
CA THR A 36 -8.68 -0.62 -11.73
C THR A 36 -8.08 -0.01 -10.48
N ILE A 37 -8.86 0.09 -9.40
CA ILE A 37 -8.35 0.53 -8.10
C ILE A 37 -7.73 -0.68 -7.38
N THR A 38 -6.41 -0.70 -7.28
CA THR A 38 -5.69 -1.76 -6.56
C THR A 38 -5.77 -1.53 -5.05
N LYS A 39 -5.91 -2.63 -4.30
CA LYS A 39 -5.81 -2.59 -2.83
C LYS A 39 -4.35 -2.43 -2.43
N SER A 40 -4.09 -1.65 -1.39
CA SER A 40 -2.74 -1.42 -0.86
C SER A 40 -2.74 -1.36 0.67
N CYS A 41 -1.65 -1.81 1.27
CA CYS A 41 -1.38 -1.70 2.71
C CYS A 41 0.08 -1.34 2.91
N ALA A 42 0.36 -0.40 3.81
CA ALA A 42 1.70 -0.02 4.21
C ALA A 42 1.83 -0.11 5.74
N VAL A 43 2.93 -0.70 6.20
CA VAL A 43 3.29 -0.75 7.63
C VAL A 43 4.41 0.26 7.85
N THR A 44 4.21 1.17 8.78
CA THR A 44 5.22 2.13 9.21
C THR A 44 5.69 1.74 10.61
N ALA A 45 6.86 1.11 10.66
CA ALA A 45 7.59 0.80 11.88
C ALA A 45 9.04 1.28 11.70
N GLY A 46 9.54 2.01 12.68
CA GLY A 46 10.92 2.54 12.69
C GLY A 46 11.48 2.55 14.11
N THR A 47 12.59 3.24 14.33
CA THR A 47 13.18 3.38 15.67
C THR A 47 12.20 3.94 16.70
N GLY A 48 11.27 4.81 16.27
CA GLY A 48 10.19 5.33 17.10
C GLY A 48 9.14 4.30 17.52
N SER A 49 9.09 3.14 16.88
CA SER A 49 8.21 2.00 17.23
C SER A 49 8.92 0.94 18.08
N ASN A 50 10.21 1.11 18.36
CA ASN A 50 10.95 0.20 19.24
C ASN A 50 10.35 0.23 20.64
N ILE A 51 10.25 -0.93 21.29
CA ILE A 51 9.83 -1.02 22.68
C ILE A 51 11.10 -1.04 23.54
N ASN A 52 11.34 0.06 24.26
CA ASN A 52 12.49 0.19 25.13
C ASN A 52 12.08 -0.03 26.59
N LEU A 53 12.57 -1.12 27.19
CA LEU A 53 12.33 -1.45 28.61
C LEU A 53 13.14 -0.57 29.57
N GLY A 54 14.08 0.23 29.07
CA GLY A 54 14.93 1.09 29.88
C GLY A 54 16.03 0.32 30.62
N SER A 55 16.53 0.93 31.71
CA SER A 55 17.43 0.25 32.64
C SER A 55 16.62 -0.58 33.61
N VAL A 56 16.82 -1.89 33.58
CA VAL A 56 16.08 -2.88 34.36
C VAL A 56 17.07 -3.62 35.25
N ALA A 57 16.78 -3.72 36.56
CA ALA A 57 17.61 -4.46 37.48
C ALA A 57 17.66 -5.94 37.10
N ALA A 58 18.80 -6.60 37.32
CA ALA A 58 18.97 -8.02 36.99
C ALA A 58 17.99 -8.96 37.72
N SER A 59 17.43 -8.51 38.86
CA SER A 59 16.43 -9.22 39.66
C SER A 59 14.98 -8.90 39.28
N ALA A 60 14.74 -7.95 38.38
CA ALA A 60 13.39 -7.57 38.02
C ALA A 60 12.70 -8.69 37.23
N VAL A 61 11.42 -8.90 37.54
CA VAL A 61 10.55 -9.84 36.85
C VAL A 61 9.34 -9.10 36.31
N ASN A 62 8.71 -9.65 35.27
CA ASN A 62 7.45 -9.15 34.72
C ASN A 62 7.52 -7.68 34.25
N THR A 63 8.69 -7.26 33.74
CA THR A 63 8.87 -5.87 33.28
C THR A 63 8.09 -5.69 31.99
N SER A 64 7.24 -4.66 31.93
CA SER A 64 6.41 -4.42 30.76
C SER A 64 6.55 -3.01 30.21
N GLN A 65 6.44 -2.90 28.89
CA GLN A 65 6.40 -1.62 28.19
C GLN A 65 5.53 -1.73 26.95
N SER A 66 5.05 -0.60 26.45
CA SER A 66 4.29 -0.54 25.20
C SER A 66 4.77 0.51 24.23
N ASN A 67 4.49 0.27 22.96
CA ASN A 67 4.62 1.26 21.89
C ASN A 67 3.59 0.96 20.78
N THR A 68 3.48 1.85 19.81
CA THR A 68 2.57 1.72 18.66
C THR A 68 3.34 1.77 17.34
N PHE A 69 2.80 1.07 16.36
CA PHE A 69 3.20 1.21 14.95
C PHE A 69 1.93 1.39 14.13
N THR A 70 2.07 1.96 12.93
CA THR A 70 0.92 2.30 12.10
C THR A 70 0.80 1.33 10.94
N VAL A 71 -0.41 0.87 10.68
CA VAL A 71 -0.76 0.12 9.46
C VAL A 71 -1.83 0.90 8.73
N ASN A 72 -1.50 1.37 7.53
CA ASN A 72 -2.41 2.15 6.70
C ASN A 72 -2.79 1.32 5.47
N CYS A 73 -4.07 0.94 5.40
CA CYS A 73 -4.62 0.12 4.33
C CYS A 73 -5.69 0.88 3.57
N SER A 74 -5.84 0.58 2.26
CA SER A 74 -6.96 1.05 1.46
C SER A 74 -8.28 0.58 2.06
N LYS A 75 -9.35 1.38 1.86
CA LYS A 75 -10.67 1.10 2.43
C LYS A 75 -11.17 -0.31 2.06
N ALA A 76 -11.79 -1.00 3.02
CA ALA A 76 -12.32 -2.36 2.88
C ALA A 76 -11.27 -3.43 2.46
N THR A 77 -9.99 -3.22 2.79
CA THR A 77 -8.97 -4.26 2.75
C THR A 77 -8.84 -4.90 4.13
N PRO A 78 -9.42 -6.11 4.37
CA PRO A 78 -9.17 -6.82 5.61
C PRO A 78 -7.71 -7.25 5.68
N TYR A 79 -7.13 -7.21 6.89
CA TYR A 79 -5.75 -7.61 7.11
C TYR A 79 -5.59 -8.26 8.48
N PHE A 80 -4.59 -9.13 8.58
CA PHE A 80 -4.11 -9.69 9.83
C PHE A 80 -2.70 -9.18 10.07
N ILE A 81 -2.41 -8.77 11.30
CA ILE A 81 -1.06 -8.41 11.70
C ILE A 81 -0.49 -9.62 12.42
N GLY A 82 0.76 -9.99 12.05
CA GLY A 82 1.65 -11.04 12.55
C GLY A 82 2.94 -10.42 13.09
N LEU A 83 3.31 -10.61 14.37
CA LEU A 83 4.65 -10.23 14.86
C LEU A 83 5.38 -11.48 15.37
N ALA A 84 6.42 -11.86 14.64
CA ALA A 84 7.32 -12.93 15.02
C ALA A 84 8.68 -12.34 15.40
N PRO A 85 9.16 -12.52 16.64
CA PRO A 85 10.53 -12.20 17.01
C PRO A 85 11.56 -12.95 16.16
N SER A 86 12.82 -12.51 16.21
CA SER A 86 13.91 -13.15 15.45
C SER A 86 14.06 -14.62 15.84
N ALA A 87 14.06 -15.52 14.85
CA ALA A 87 14.29 -16.95 15.07
C ALA A 87 15.62 -17.23 15.77
N ALA A 88 16.67 -16.44 15.48
CA ALA A 88 17.98 -16.53 16.12
C ALA A 88 17.95 -16.33 17.64
N ASN A 89 16.90 -15.68 18.18
CA ASN A 89 16.70 -15.51 19.61
C ASN A 89 15.42 -16.24 20.10
N GLY A 90 15.11 -17.40 19.53
CA GLY A 90 13.99 -18.25 19.98
C GLY A 90 12.61 -17.71 19.62
N GLY A 91 12.53 -16.86 18.60
CA GLY A 91 11.28 -16.25 18.17
C GLY A 91 10.25 -17.23 17.61
N THR A 92 8.99 -17.07 18.01
CA THR A 92 7.86 -17.87 17.51
C THR A 92 6.80 -16.99 16.84
N THR A 93 5.93 -17.61 16.05
CA THR A 93 4.76 -16.94 15.43
C THR A 93 3.73 -16.45 16.45
N THR A 94 3.91 -16.78 17.72
CA THR A 94 3.01 -16.42 18.82
C THR A 94 3.51 -15.20 19.59
N GLY A 95 4.56 -14.52 19.11
CA GLY A 95 5.11 -13.33 19.75
C GLY A 95 6.09 -13.60 20.88
N SER A 96 6.44 -14.87 21.15
CA SER A 96 7.43 -15.24 22.16
C SER A 96 8.83 -15.13 21.57
N GLY A 97 9.80 -14.68 22.35
CA GLY A 97 11.20 -14.61 21.94
C GLY A 97 12.11 -14.30 23.13
N ALA A 98 13.40 -14.09 22.89
CA ALA A 98 14.32 -13.67 23.92
C ALA A 98 15.21 -12.50 23.48
N MET A 99 15.59 -11.65 24.42
CA MET A 99 16.57 -10.59 24.21
C MET A 99 17.96 -11.13 24.51
N SER A 100 18.92 -10.81 23.62
CA SER A 100 20.33 -11.04 23.84
C SER A 100 21.03 -9.72 24.15
N SER A 101 22.10 -9.77 24.94
CA SER A 101 22.99 -8.63 25.09
C SER A 101 23.57 -8.23 23.73
N VAL A 102 23.55 -6.93 23.43
CA VAL A 102 24.22 -6.34 22.26
C VAL A 102 25.65 -5.91 22.64
N LEU A 103 25.82 -5.30 23.82
CA LEU A 103 27.12 -4.79 24.29
C LEU A 103 28.12 -5.89 24.60
N ASN A 104 27.66 -7.04 25.12
CA ASN A 104 28.52 -8.17 25.52
C ASN A 104 28.18 -9.44 24.74
N ALA A 105 27.73 -9.31 23.48
CA ALA A 105 27.21 -10.42 22.68
C ALA A 105 28.19 -11.60 22.51
N ALA A 106 29.51 -11.34 22.57
CA ALA A 106 30.54 -12.37 22.39
C ALA A 106 30.77 -13.24 23.63
N THR A 107 30.46 -12.76 24.84
CA THR A 107 30.78 -13.44 26.11
C THR A 107 29.57 -13.73 26.97
N ASN A 108 28.46 -13.02 26.77
CA ASN A 108 27.23 -13.22 27.51
C ASN A 108 26.25 -14.07 26.69
N THR A 109 26.06 -15.31 27.14
CA THR A 109 25.10 -16.25 26.53
C THR A 109 23.70 -16.10 27.09
N ASP A 110 23.51 -15.34 28.17
CA ASP A 110 22.21 -15.15 28.81
C ASP A 110 21.18 -14.59 27.83
N LYS A 111 19.95 -15.02 28.02
CA LYS A 111 18.79 -14.61 27.23
C LYS A 111 17.67 -14.25 28.17
N VAL A 112 17.06 -13.09 27.95
CA VAL A 112 15.90 -12.63 28.72
C VAL A 112 14.64 -12.90 27.91
N PRO A 113 13.82 -13.91 28.27
CA PRO A 113 12.61 -14.22 27.53
C PRO A 113 11.59 -13.08 27.60
N TYR A 114 10.78 -12.93 26.55
CA TYR A 114 9.69 -11.98 26.49
C TYR A 114 8.52 -12.49 25.66
N GLN A 115 7.37 -11.83 25.83
CA GLN A 115 6.15 -12.07 25.10
C GLN A 115 5.59 -10.76 24.53
N LEU A 116 5.32 -10.74 23.23
CA LEU A 116 4.57 -9.69 22.55
C LEU A 116 3.07 -9.91 22.69
N ASN A 117 2.34 -8.83 23.00
CA ASN A 117 0.92 -8.85 23.26
C ASN A 117 0.21 -7.70 22.52
N GLN A 118 -0.88 -7.97 21.81
CA GLN A 118 -1.76 -6.97 21.20
C GLN A 118 -2.79 -6.54 22.24
N THR A 119 -2.96 -5.23 22.47
CA THR A 119 -3.99 -4.59 23.32
C THR A 119 -3.69 -4.43 24.81
N SER A 120 -3.07 -5.41 25.50
CA SER A 120 -2.65 -5.30 26.90
C SER A 120 -1.42 -6.17 27.19
N ALA A 121 -0.81 -6.06 28.36
CA ALA A 121 0.30 -6.95 28.79
C ALA A 121 -0.08 -8.45 28.88
N THR A 122 -1.38 -8.78 28.78
CA THR A 122 -1.93 -10.14 28.83
C THR A 122 -2.65 -10.56 27.54
N GLY A 123 -2.88 -9.64 26.60
CA GLY A 123 -3.60 -9.89 25.35
C GLY A 123 -2.70 -10.53 24.29
N ARG A 124 -2.81 -11.85 24.07
CA ARG A 124 -1.99 -12.53 23.06
C ARG A 124 -2.21 -11.93 21.67
N PHE A 125 -1.11 -11.80 20.95
CA PHE A 125 -1.10 -11.31 19.58
C PHE A 125 -1.92 -12.25 18.65
N GLY A 126 -3.05 -11.76 18.09
CA GLY A 126 -3.83 -12.46 17.05
C GLY A 126 -5.30 -12.05 16.76
N VAL A 127 -5.95 -11.02 17.35
CA VAL A 127 -7.45 -10.94 17.26
C VAL A 127 -8.18 -9.58 17.08
N THR A 128 -7.57 -8.40 16.84
CA THR A 128 -8.38 -7.13 16.80
C THR A 128 -7.99 -6.04 15.77
N PRO A 129 -8.94 -5.19 15.28
CA PRO A 129 -8.66 -4.05 14.37
C PRO A 129 -7.99 -2.84 15.07
N PRO A 130 -7.44 -1.85 14.32
CA PRO A 130 -6.55 -0.76 14.82
C PRO A 130 -7.28 0.36 15.58
N PRO A 131 -6.56 1.24 16.34
CA PRO A 131 -5.11 1.36 16.48
C PRO A 131 -4.51 0.38 17.48
N GLN A 132 -3.49 -0.37 17.05
CA GLN A 132 -2.91 -1.42 17.89
C GLN A 132 -1.80 -0.88 18.79
N ARG A 133 -2.06 -0.85 20.11
CA ARG A 133 -1.01 -0.77 21.13
C ARG A 133 -0.35 -2.15 21.28
N LEU A 134 0.97 -2.20 21.10
CA LEU A 134 1.80 -3.38 21.29
C LEU A 134 2.42 -3.32 22.69
N TRP A 135 2.37 -4.42 23.41
CA TRP A 135 2.97 -4.58 24.72
C TRP A 135 4.04 -5.67 24.67
N VAL A 136 5.15 -5.45 25.36
CA VAL A 136 6.14 -6.48 25.70
C VAL A 136 6.02 -6.74 27.18
N THR A 137 5.99 -8.01 27.57
CA THR A 137 6.29 -8.42 28.93
C THR A 137 7.54 -9.28 28.90
N ALA A 138 8.61 -8.82 29.54
CA ALA A 138 9.86 -9.54 29.69
C ALA A 138 9.86 -10.28 31.03
N TRP A 139 10.30 -11.52 30.99
CA TRP A 139 10.41 -12.44 32.12
C TRP A 139 11.89 -12.81 32.25
N ARG A 140 12.33 -13.14 33.45
CA ARG A 140 13.62 -13.81 33.62
C ARG A 140 13.37 -15.31 33.73
N ALA A 141 14.19 -16.11 33.06
CA ALA A 141 14.28 -17.55 33.30
C ALA A 141 15.17 -17.81 34.53
#